data_AF-A0A521PYI6-F1
#
_entry.id   AF-A0A521PYI6-F1
#
_cell.length_a   1.000
_cell.length_b   1.000
_cell.length_c   1.000
_cell.angle_alpha   90.00
_cell.angle_beta   90.00
_cell.angle_gamma   90.00
#
_symmetry.space_group_name_H-M   'P 1'
#
loop_
_entity.id
_entity.type
_entity.pdbx_description
1 polymer ?
#
loop_
_entity_poly.entity_id
_entity_poly.type
_entity_poly.pdbx_seq_one_letter_code
_entity_poly.pdbx_strand_id
1 'polypeptide(L)'
;MRFDKLTIKSQEALQHAQALAEKRNHQAIDVEHLLMALLGQKEGVVLSLLQKLGIPVDSLFDRLQKVLDRMPQVTGATAGQTFITPRLRKLIEGAEGAAEGLKDEYVSTEHLLLSMVDDDGGAGRLLRESGATKDQILKALVDIRGAQRITDPNPEEKYQALEKYSRDLTELGRKGKLDPVIGRDDEIRRVIQVLSRRTKNNPVLIGEPGVGKTAIVEGLALRIVNGDVPESLKDKRLVALDMGALVAGAKYRGEFEERLKAVLKEVTEASGQIILFIDELHTLVGAGAAEGAMDASNMLKPALARGELRCVGATTLDEYRKRVEKDPALERRFQPILVGEPSVEDTIAILRGLKERYEVHHGVRITDGAIVAAATLSHRYISDRFLPDKAIDLIDEAASRLRIEIDSMPTEIDEVERKILQLEIERQALKREDDKAAKERLGRLEREIEGLKESSEELKAHWKKEKEAIQKLRSLKEKIEATKVEEQQAQRSGDLNRAAELRYGVLTQLNKELTAENQKLLDLQKDRKMLKEEVDAEDVAEVVAKWTGIPVSKMMEGEIQKLLKMEERLKARVVGQDQAIQAVSNAVRRARAGLQDPNRPIGSFIFLGPTGV
;
A
#
# COMPACT_ATOMS: atom_id res chain seq x y z
N MET A 1 39.53 24.74 12.52
CA MET A 1 38.24 24.21 12.02
C MET A 1 37.98 24.78 10.64
N ARG A 2 38.00 23.92 9.62
CA ARG A 2 37.66 24.27 8.24
C ARG A 2 36.22 23.87 7.97
N PHE A 3 35.30 24.83 8.02
CA PHE A 3 33.86 24.55 7.82
C PHE A 3 33.57 24.00 6.42
N ASP A 4 34.38 24.36 5.43
CA ASP A 4 34.36 23.86 4.06
C ASP A 4 34.69 22.36 3.92
N LYS A 5 35.28 21.74 4.95
CA LYS A 5 35.57 20.30 5.01
C LYS A 5 34.51 19.48 5.75
N LEU A 6 33.46 20.11 6.25
CA LEU A 6 32.34 19.41 6.86
C LEU A 6 31.27 19.09 5.81
N THR A 7 30.64 17.92 5.91
CA THR A 7 29.39 17.66 5.18
C THR A 7 28.29 18.64 5.60
N ILE A 8 27.26 18.81 4.77
CA ILE A 8 26.13 19.70 5.09
C ILE A 8 25.45 19.25 6.38
N LYS A 9 25.25 17.94 6.59
CA LYS A 9 24.65 17.41 7.83
C LYS A 9 25.52 17.66 9.06
N SER A 10 26.85 17.59 8.95
CA SER A 10 27.76 17.98 10.04
C SER A 10 27.68 19.48 10.35
N GLN A 11 27.56 20.34 9.32
CA GLN A 11 27.39 21.79 9.50
C GLN A 11 26.06 22.10 10.19
N GLU A 12 24.96 21.51 9.73
CA GLU A 12 23.64 21.62 10.35
C GLU A 12 23.66 21.17 11.81
N ALA A 13 24.32 20.05 12.13
CA ALA A 13 24.41 19.54 13.50
C ALA A 13 25.11 20.52 14.44
N LEU A 14 26.17 21.19 13.97
CA LEU A 14 26.87 22.21 14.75
C LEU A 14 26.05 23.49 14.92
N GLN A 15 25.33 23.92 13.88
CA GLN A 15 24.39 25.05 13.95
C GLN A 15 23.26 24.75 14.94
N HIS A 16 22.70 23.54 14.91
CA HIS A 16 21.67 23.11 15.86
C HIS A 16 22.22 23.00 17.29
N ALA A 17 23.45 22.53 17.47
CA ALA A 17 24.10 22.51 18.79
C ALA A 17 24.27 23.91 19.36
N GLN A 18 24.65 24.89 18.52
CA GLN A 18 24.71 26.30 18.89
C GLN A 18 23.34 26.85 19.28
N ALA A 19 22.33 26.67 18.42
CA ALA A 19 20.97 27.13 18.68
C ALA A 19 20.38 26.50 19.96
N LEU A 20 20.73 25.24 20.24
CA LEU A 20 20.32 24.55 21.47
C LEU A 20 20.98 25.15 22.72
N ALA A 21 22.27 25.49 22.66
CA ALA A 21 22.96 26.16 23.75
C ALA A 21 22.35 27.54 24.04
N GLU A 22 22.07 28.31 22.99
CA GLU A 22 21.41 29.63 23.08
C GLU A 22 20.01 29.51 23.69
N LYS A 23 19.18 28.57 23.19
CA LYS A 23 17.83 28.33 23.71
C LYS A 23 17.80 27.94 25.19
N ARG A 24 18.85 27.28 25.67
CA ARG A 24 19.01 26.84 27.06
C ARG A 24 19.78 27.83 27.93
N ASN A 25 20.16 29.00 27.39
CA ASN A 25 21.00 29.99 28.06
C ASN A 25 22.34 29.43 28.55
N HIS A 26 22.91 28.46 27.84
CA HIS A 26 24.25 27.96 28.12
C HIS A 26 25.30 28.82 27.41
N GLN A 27 26.29 29.31 28.16
CA GLN A 27 27.32 30.19 27.61
C GLN A 27 28.33 29.47 26.70
N ALA A 28 28.45 28.15 26.84
CA ALA A 28 29.43 27.34 26.13
C ALA A 28 28.77 26.21 25.34
N ILE A 29 29.13 26.10 24.06
CA ILE A 29 28.72 24.99 23.19
C ILE A 29 29.69 23.83 23.44
N ASP A 30 29.12 22.71 23.85
CA ASP A 30 29.88 21.53 24.29
C ASP A 30 29.34 20.25 23.65
N VAL A 31 30.07 19.16 23.82
CA VAL A 31 29.84 17.84 23.19
C VAL A 31 28.42 17.33 23.39
N GLU A 32 27.81 17.55 24.55
CA GLU A 32 26.43 17.12 24.83
C GLU A 32 25.40 17.85 23.95
N HIS A 33 25.66 19.10 23.58
CA HIS A 33 24.80 19.84 22.65
C HIS A 33 24.90 19.26 21.24
N LEU A 34 26.11 18.91 20.82
CA LEU A 34 26.34 18.27 19.52
C LEU A 34 25.71 16.89 19.47
N LEU A 35 25.85 16.07 20.53
CA LEU A 35 25.18 14.77 20.59
C LEU A 35 23.66 14.93 20.49
N MET A 36 23.08 15.89 21.22
CA MET A 36 21.64 16.15 21.19
C MET A 36 21.17 16.57 19.79
N ALA A 37 21.95 17.43 19.11
CA ALA A 37 21.67 17.84 17.74
C ALA A 37 21.74 16.66 16.75
N LEU A 38 22.73 15.77 16.90
CA LEU A 38 22.87 14.57 16.06
C LEU A 38 21.75 13.57 16.28
N LEU A 39 21.30 13.35 17.52
CA LEU A 39 20.15 12.49 17.84
C LEU A 39 18.83 13.04 17.29
N GLY A 40 18.68 14.37 17.23
CA GLY A 40 17.50 15.05 16.69
C GLY A 40 17.47 15.18 15.16
N GLN A 41 18.52 14.77 14.46
CA GLN A 41 18.64 14.92 13.02
C GLN A 41 17.93 13.76 12.29
N LYS A 42 16.71 13.99 11.79
CA LYS A 42 15.84 12.98 11.16
C LYS A 42 16.47 12.24 9.97
N GLU A 43 17.39 12.88 9.26
CA GLU A 43 18.09 12.33 8.08
C GLU A 43 19.58 12.05 8.36
N GLY A 44 19.99 12.08 9.63
CA GLY A 44 21.37 11.83 10.05
C GLY A 44 21.66 10.33 10.21
N VAL A 45 22.89 9.93 9.92
CA VAL A 45 23.35 8.52 10.00
C VAL A 45 23.49 8.04 11.44
N VAL A 46 23.72 8.97 12.37
CA VAL A 46 23.96 8.68 13.79
C VAL A 46 22.79 7.93 14.42
N LEU A 47 21.55 8.31 14.11
CA LEU A 47 20.36 7.65 14.65
C LEU A 47 20.30 6.18 14.20
N SER A 48 20.44 5.93 12.89
CA SER A 48 20.42 4.59 12.31
C SER A 48 21.57 3.71 12.82
N LEU A 49 22.76 4.30 13.01
CA LEU A 49 23.91 3.61 13.61
C LEU A 49 23.61 3.13 15.03
N LEU A 50 23.11 4.02 15.89
CA LEU A 50 22.81 3.67 17.28
C LEU A 50 21.69 2.62 17.37
N GLN A 51 20.65 2.75 16.55
CA GLN A 51 19.56 1.75 16.48
C GLN A 51 20.07 0.38 16.03
N LYS A 52 20.95 0.34 15.02
CA LYS A 52 21.55 -0.91 14.54
C LYS A 52 22.45 -1.60 15.58
N LEU A 53 23.06 -0.81 16.47
CA LEU A 53 23.81 -1.32 17.62
C LEU A 53 22.91 -1.80 18.78
N GLY A 54 21.58 -1.70 18.64
CA GLY A 54 20.63 -2.06 19.69
C GLY A 54 20.58 -1.06 20.84
N ILE A 55 21.07 0.16 20.63
CA ILE A 55 21.10 1.20 21.67
C ILE A 55 19.71 1.84 21.78
N PRO A 56 19.10 1.89 22.98
CA PRO A 56 17.79 2.51 23.18
C PRO A 56 17.92 4.03 23.08
N VAL A 57 17.75 4.57 21.88
CA VAL A 57 17.99 5.99 21.58
C VAL A 57 17.08 6.91 22.39
N ASP A 58 15.82 6.55 22.63
CA ASP A 58 14.90 7.35 23.45
C ASP A 58 15.43 7.50 24.89
N SER A 59 15.95 6.41 25.47
CA SER A 59 16.56 6.47 26.80
C SER A 59 17.86 7.28 26.80
N LEU A 60 18.64 7.23 25.72
CA LEU A 60 19.86 8.03 25.58
C LEU A 60 19.52 9.52 25.48
N PHE A 61 18.48 9.86 24.72
CA PHE A 61 17.96 11.23 24.57
C PHE A 61 17.52 11.80 25.92
N ASP A 62 16.70 11.07 26.68
CA ASP A 62 16.22 11.48 28.00
C ASP A 62 17.37 11.68 29.01
N ARG A 63 18.35 10.77 28.98
CA ARG A 63 19.54 10.87 29.85
C ARG A 63 20.39 12.08 29.48
N LEU A 64 20.60 12.33 28.19
CA LEU A 64 21.35 13.49 27.71
C LEU A 64 20.65 14.81 28.04
N GLN A 65 19.32 14.84 27.96
CA GLN A 65 18.51 15.99 28.36
C GLN A 65 18.76 16.35 29.83
N LYS A 66 18.78 15.36 30.73
CA LYS A 66 19.10 15.57 32.15
C LYS A 66 20.53 16.09 32.38
N VAL A 67 21.49 15.72 31.53
CA VAL A 67 22.86 16.26 31.61
C VAL A 67 22.87 17.74 31.19
N LEU A 68 22.19 18.07 30.09
CA LEU A 68 22.05 19.46 29.64
C LEU A 68 21.30 20.31 30.67
N ASP A 69 20.26 19.80 31.32
CA ASP A 69 19.50 20.54 32.35
C ASP A 69 20.34 20.89 33.60
N ARG A 70 21.44 20.17 33.83
CA ARG A 70 22.38 20.41 34.96
C ARG A 70 23.48 21.42 34.63
N MET A 71 23.60 21.83 33.36
CA MET A 71 24.62 22.81 32.98
C MET A 71 24.25 24.20 33.52
N PRO A 72 25.25 25.03 33.90
CA PRO A 72 24.98 26.39 34.36
C PRO A 72 24.32 27.25 33.27
N GLN A 73 23.28 27.98 33.66
CA GLN A 73 22.60 28.96 32.81
C GLN A 73 23.13 30.37 33.12
N VAL A 74 23.39 31.16 32.08
CA VAL A 74 23.93 32.53 32.19
C VAL A 74 22.94 33.52 31.61
N THR A 75 22.59 34.54 32.40
CA THR A 75 21.67 35.63 32.00
C THR A 75 22.36 36.99 32.13
N GLY A 76 22.19 37.89 31.15
CA GLY A 76 22.74 39.25 31.19
C GLY A 76 23.25 39.78 29.84
N ALA A 77 23.78 41.01 29.81
CA ALA A 77 24.23 41.67 28.57
C ALA A 77 25.41 40.96 27.86
N THR A 78 26.14 40.08 28.54
CA THR A 78 27.20 39.21 28.01
C THR A 78 26.72 37.80 27.66
N ALA A 79 25.41 37.51 27.79
CA ALA A 79 24.83 36.19 27.53
C ALA A 79 24.66 35.86 26.04
N GLY A 80 24.92 36.80 25.12
CA GLY A 80 24.70 36.62 23.69
C GLY A 80 25.88 36.04 22.90
N GLN A 81 27.08 35.91 23.49
CA GLN A 81 28.24 35.36 22.80
C GLN A 81 28.55 33.95 23.33
N THR A 82 27.97 32.95 22.68
CA THR A 82 28.31 31.54 22.92
C THR A 82 29.69 31.23 22.34
N PHE A 83 30.48 30.41 23.04
CA PHE A 83 31.79 29.98 22.55
C PHE A 83 31.90 28.45 22.49
N ILE A 84 32.71 27.94 21.57
CA ILE A 84 33.01 26.51 21.46
C ILE A 84 34.03 26.13 22.54
N THR A 85 33.70 25.11 23.35
CA THR A 85 34.63 24.61 24.37
C THR A 85 35.88 23.97 23.77
N PRO A 86 37.03 23.97 24.49
CA PRO A 86 38.22 23.22 24.06
C PRO A 86 37.95 21.73 23.85
N ARG A 87 37.02 21.16 24.62
CA ARG A 87 36.60 19.75 24.51
C ARG A 87 35.89 19.48 23.19
N LEU A 88 34.90 20.30 22.83
CA LEU A 88 34.22 20.19 21.54
C LEU A 88 35.18 20.42 20.37
N ARG A 89 36.13 21.36 20.49
CA ARG A 89 37.17 21.56 19.48
C ARG A 89 38.04 20.31 19.29
N LYS A 90 38.51 19.71 20.38
CA LYS A 90 39.31 18.47 20.35
C LYS A 90 38.53 17.31 19.71
N LEU A 91 37.23 17.21 19.96
CA LEU A 91 36.36 16.22 19.31
C LEU A 91 36.28 16.43 17.80
N ILE A 92 36.11 17.67 17.34
CA ILE A 92 36.07 17.97 15.89
C ILE A 92 37.42 17.62 15.24
N GLU A 93 38.54 17.92 15.89
CA GLU A 93 39.88 17.52 15.43
C GLU A 93 40.05 15.98 15.40
N GLY A 94 39.52 15.28 16.39
CA GLY A 94 39.48 13.81 16.40
C GLY A 94 38.63 13.23 15.27
N ALA A 95 37.52 13.89 14.93
CA ALA A 95 36.68 13.53 13.79
C ALA A 95 37.36 13.79 12.44
N GLU A 96 38.15 14.86 12.31
CA GLU A 96 39.03 15.08 11.14
C GLU A 96 40.03 13.92 11.00
N GLY A 97 40.67 13.48 12.08
CA GLY A 97 41.57 12.32 12.07
C GLY A 97 40.86 11.00 11.74
N ALA A 98 39.62 10.81 12.20
CA ALA A 98 38.81 9.65 11.84
C ALA A 98 38.46 9.62 10.35
N ALA A 99 38.09 10.77 9.77
CA ALA A 99 37.84 10.92 8.34
C ALA A 99 39.09 10.59 7.51
N GLU A 100 40.26 11.11 7.90
CA GLU A 100 41.53 10.80 7.25
C GLU A 100 41.89 9.31 7.31
N GLY A 101 41.65 8.66 8.47
CA GLY A 101 41.85 7.22 8.65
C GLY A 101 40.97 6.37 7.74
N LEU A 102 39.74 6.81 7.48
CA LEU A 102 38.80 6.19 6.55
C LEU A 102 38.99 6.63 5.08
N LYS A 103 39.95 7.54 4.83
CA LYS A 103 40.28 8.12 3.51
C LYS A 103 39.14 8.93 2.91
N ASP A 104 38.41 9.65 3.76
CA ASP A 104 37.33 10.54 3.39
C ASP A 104 37.79 11.98 3.17
N GLU A 105 37.14 12.66 2.23
CA GLU A 105 37.47 14.05 1.88
C GLU A 105 36.74 15.06 2.78
N TYR A 106 35.58 14.66 3.33
CA TYR A 106 34.77 15.46 4.24
C TYR A 106 34.52 14.76 5.59
N VAL A 107 34.33 15.57 6.64
CA VAL A 107 33.94 15.10 7.97
C VAL A 107 32.41 14.99 8.04
N SER A 108 31.88 13.76 8.02
CA SER A 108 30.46 13.46 8.24
C SER A 108 30.13 13.25 9.73
N THR A 109 28.84 13.18 10.03
CA THR A 109 28.25 12.99 11.35
C THR A 109 28.73 11.71 12.03
N GLU A 110 29.05 10.67 11.26
CA GLU A 110 29.62 9.42 11.74
C GLU A 110 31.05 9.57 12.30
N HIS A 111 31.86 10.47 11.72
CA HIS A 111 33.19 10.78 12.24
C HIS A 111 33.11 11.54 13.57
N LEU A 112 32.12 12.45 13.69
CA LEU A 112 31.84 13.15 14.93
C LEU A 112 31.41 12.16 16.01
N LEU A 113 30.53 11.21 15.69
CA LEU A 113 30.12 10.15 16.63
C LEU A 113 31.29 9.26 17.06
N LEU A 114 32.14 8.84 16.11
CA LEU A 114 33.34 8.04 16.40
C LEU A 114 34.28 8.75 17.37
N SER A 115 34.52 10.04 17.18
CA SER A 115 35.35 10.83 18.10
C SER A 115 34.66 11.10 19.45
N MET A 116 33.33 11.12 19.49
CA MET A 116 32.55 11.38 20.69
C MET A 116 32.55 10.21 21.68
N VAL A 117 32.68 8.99 21.18
CA VAL A 117 32.80 7.78 22.04
C VAL A 117 34.09 7.77 22.84
N ASP A 118 35.13 8.48 22.40
CA ASP A 118 36.40 8.62 23.10
C ASP A 118 36.42 9.85 24.04
N ASP A 119 35.32 10.61 24.13
CA ASP A 119 35.22 11.79 25.00
C ASP A 119 35.04 11.41 26.49
N ASP A 120 35.72 12.12 27.39
CA ASP A 120 35.64 11.91 28.85
C ASP A 120 34.42 12.59 29.49
N GLY A 121 33.62 13.32 28.71
CA GLY A 121 32.46 14.08 29.12
C GLY A 121 31.19 13.28 29.38
N GLY A 122 30.07 14.00 29.54
CA GLY A 122 28.76 13.38 29.75
C GLY A 122 28.30 12.60 28.53
N ALA A 123 28.52 13.15 27.33
CA ALA A 123 28.16 12.52 26.06
C ALA A 123 28.90 11.19 25.83
N GLY A 124 30.23 11.18 25.92
CA GLY A 124 31.03 9.97 25.72
C GLY A 124 30.75 8.88 26.77
N ARG A 125 30.57 9.27 28.04
CA ARG A 125 30.15 8.32 29.09
C ARG A 125 28.78 7.71 28.82
N LEU A 126 27.79 8.52 28.45
CA LEU A 126 26.44 8.03 28.14
C LEU A 126 26.44 7.07 26.95
N LEU A 127 27.22 7.36 25.90
CA LEU A 127 27.39 6.47 24.76
C LEU A 127 28.00 5.12 25.18
N ARG A 128 29.09 5.14 25.96
CA ARG A 128 29.75 3.92 26.46
C ARG A 128 28.87 3.11 27.41
N GLU A 129 28.17 3.76 28.34
CA GLU A 129 27.22 3.11 29.25
C GLU A 129 26.05 2.46 28.50
N SER A 130 25.66 3.04 27.37
CA SER A 130 24.60 2.49 26.52
C SER A 130 25.11 1.38 25.60
N GLY A 131 26.39 1.01 25.70
CA GLY A 131 27.00 -0.07 24.93
C GLY A 131 27.64 0.36 23.61
N ALA A 132 27.84 1.66 23.36
CA ALA A 132 28.55 2.13 22.17
C ALA A 132 30.06 2.04 22.38
N THR A 133 30.75 1.29 21.51
CA THR A 133 32.22 1.28 21.41
C THR A 133 32.65 1.65 20.00
N LYS A 134 33.89 2.14 19.86
CA LYS A 134 34.46 2.51 18.56
C LYS A 134 34.43 1.35 17.56
N ASP A 135 34.79 0.16 18.00
CA ASP A 135 34.81 -1.05 17.15
C ASP A 135 33.40 -1.44 16.69
N GLN A 136 32.41 -1.35 17.58
CA GLN A 136 31.02 -1.61 17.22
C GLN A 136 30.48 -0.57 16.24
N ILE A 137 30.77 0.71 16.45
CA ILE A 137 30.35 1.77 15.53
C ILE A 137 31.01 1.58 14.17
N LEU A 138 32.30 1.29 14.11
CA LEU A 138 32.99 1.00 12.84
C LEU A 138 32.37 -0.20 12.13
N LYS A 139 32.04 -1.27 12.85
CA LYS A 139 31.37 -2.44 12.28
C LYS A 139 29.97 -2.09 11.72
N ALA A 140 29.17 -1.35 12.48
CA ALA A 140 27.85 -0.91 12.03
C ALA A 140 27.93 0.07 10.84
N LEU A 141 28.97 0.90 10.80
CA LEU A 141 29.24 1.87 9.73
C LEU A 141 29.56 1.15 8.42
N VAL A 142 30.36 0.08 8.45
CA VAL A 142 30.57 -0.78 7.27
C VAL A 142 29.25 -1.29 6.71
N ASP A 143 28.28 -1.66 7.56
CA ASP A 143 27.01 -2.19 7.07
C ASP A 143 26.04 -1.11 6.54
N ILE A 144 26.17 0.16 6.96
CA ILE A 144 25.26 1.26 6.54
C ILE A 144 25.83 2.00 5.33
N ARG A 145 27.13 2.27 5.35
CA ARG A 145 27.85 3.01 4.32
C ARG A 145 28.52 2.10 3.27
N GLY A 146 28.71 0.82 3.59
CA GLY A 146 29.42 -0.12 2.71
C GLY A 146 30.89 0.28 2.54
N ALA A 147 31.41 0.08 1.34
CA ALA A 147 32.78 0.46 0.96
C ALA A 147 32.89 1.90 0.40
N GLN A 148 31.84 2.71 0.51
CA GLN A 148 31.80 4.04 -0.10
C GLN A 148 32.69 5.02 0.65
N ARG A 149 33.27 6.00 -0.06
CA ARG A 149 34.01 7.12 0.52
C ARG A 149 33.17 8.38 0.47
N ILE A 150 33.32 9.24 1.47
CA ILE A 150 32.68 10.56 1.52
C ILE A 150 33.55 11.52 0.70
N THR A 151 33.20 11.66 -0.57
CA THR A 151 33.88 12.53 -1.54
C THR A 151 33.07 13.77 -1.91
N ASP A 152 31.89 13.95 -1.29
CA ASP A 152 31.02 15.09 -1.54
C ASP A 152 30.35 15.58 -0.25
N PRO A 153 29.80 16.81 -0.24
CA PRO A 153 29.20 17.40 0.96
C PRO A 153 27.90 16.74 1.44
N ASN A 154 27.23 15.90 0.64
CA ASN A 154 25.91 15.29 0.93
C ASN A 154 25.93 13.75 0.82
N PRO A 155 26.78 13.04 1.57
CA PRO A 155 26.88 11.58 1.44
C PRO A 155 25.63 10.84 1.92
N GLU A 156 24.83 11.43 2.81
CA GLU A 156 23.67 10.77 3.42
C GLU A 156 22.54 10.45 2.42
N GLU A 157 22.46 11.17 1.31
CA GLU A 157 21.53 10.87 0.21
C GLU A 157 21.87 9.54 -0.50
N LYS A 158 23.14 9.12 -0.42
CA LYS A 158 23.65 7.92 -1.10
C LYS A 158 23.58 6.67 -0.23
N TYR A 159 23.35 6.83 1.07
CA TYR A 159 23.24 5.72 2.02
C TYR A 159 21.87 5.08 1.98
N GLN A 160 21.86 3.74 1.98
CA GLN A 160 20.67 2.88 1.99
C GLN A 160 19.63 3.32 0.95
N ALA A 161 20.10 3.66 -0.26
CA ALA A 161 19.25 4.17 -1.33
C ALA A 161 18.16 3.16 -1.69
N LEU A 162 18.48 1.86 -1.64
CA LEU A 162 17.51 0.80 -1.84
C LEU A 162 16.38 0.87 -0.78
N GLU A 163 16.68 0.97 0.51
CA GLU A 163 15.63 1.04 1.54
C GLU A 163 14.73 2.28 1.41
N LYS A 164 15.28 3.42 0.94
CA LYS A 164 14.52 4.68 0.78
C LYS A 164 13.65 4.71 -0.47
N TYR A 165 14.16 4.18 -1.58
CA TYR A 165 13.57 4.33 -2.91
C TYR A 165 13.00 3.04 -3.48
N SER A 166 12.83 2.02 -2.64
CA SER A 166 12.29 0.74 -3.07
C SER A 166 11.56 0.01 -1.95
N ARG A 167 10.79 -1.00 -2.33
CA ARG A 167 9.98 -1.83 -1.45
C ARG A 167 10.41 -3.28 -1.57
N ASP A 168 10.87 -3.89 -0.48
CA ASP A 168 11.28 -5.29 -0.46
C ASP A 168 10.05 -6.23 -0.46
N LEU A 169 9.73 -6.78 -1.63
CA LEU A 169 8.59 -7.68 -1.81
C LEU A 169 8.80 -9.01 -1.09
N THR A 170 10.04 -9.51 -1.06
CA THR A 170 10.35 -10.73 -0.31
C THR A 170 10.15 -10.55 1.19
N GLU A 171 10.51 -9.40 1.75
CA GLU A 171 10.26 -9.09 3.16
C GLU A 171 8.75 -8.98 3.46
N LEU A 172 7.98 -8.34 2.58
CA LEU A 172 6.52 -8.27 2.72
C LEU A 172 5.87 -9.65 2.66
N GLY A 173 6.35 -10.52 1.78
CA GLY A 173 5.93 -11.92 1.70
C GLY A 173 6.25 -12.71 2.99
N ARG A 174 7.42 -12.49 3.60
CA ARG A 174 7.76 -13.07 4.92
C ARG A 174 6.79 -12.59 6.00
N LYS A 175 6.44 -11.30 5.99
CA LYS A 175 5.49 -10.67 6.92
C LYS A 175 4.01 -10.99 6.63
N GLY A 176 3.69 -11.74 5.58
CA GLY A 176 2.31 -12.07 5.20
C GLY A 176 1.48 -10.89 4.68
N LYS A 177 2.16 -9.81 4.24
CA LYS A 177 1.53 -8.56 3.77
C LYS A 177 1.22 -8.54 2.27
N LEU A 178 1.73 -9.51 1.51
CA LEU A 178 1.36 -9.67 0.11
C LEU A 178 0.08 -10.48 0.01
N ASP A 179 -0.76 -10.15 -0.96
CA ASP A 179 -1.97 -10.90 -1.24
C ASP A 179 -1.65 -12.23 -1.93
N PRO A 180 -2.52 -13.25 -1.77
CA PRO A 180 -2.35 -14.50 -2.50
C PRO A 180 -2.51 -14.26 -4.01
N VAL A 181 -1.71 -14.97 -4.80
CA VAL A 181 -1.74 -14.87 -6.26
C VAL A 181 -2.41 -16.12 -6.81
N ILE A 182 -3.48 -15.95 -7.57
CA ILE A 182 -4.34 -17.02 -8.07
C ILE A 182 -4.29 -17.03 -9.61
N GLY A 183 -4.15 -18.21 -10.22
CA GLY A 183 -4.30 -18.38 -11.67
C GLY A 183 -3.16 -17.80 -12.52
N ARG A 184 -1.98 -17.55 -11.95
CA ARG A 184 -0.80 -16.99 -12.64
C ARG A 184 0.44 -17.87 -12.58
N ASP A 185 0.25 -19.17 -12.34
CA ASP A 185 1.36 -20.10 -12.11
C ASP A 185 2.29 -20.27 -13.33
N ASP A 186 1.74 -20.21 -14.54
CA ASP A 186 2.50 -20.36 -15.77
C ASP A 186 3.34 -19.12 -16.08
N GLU A 187 2.79 -17.92 -15.88
CA GLU A 187 3.54 -16.67 -16.02
C GLU A 187 4.65 -16.58 -14.96
N ILE A 188 4.37 -16.92 -13.70
CA ILE A 188 5.39 -16.95 -12.64
C ILE A 188 6.49 -17.98 -12.97
N ARG A 189 6.12 -19.19 -13.40
CA ARG A 189 7.08 -20.23 -13.82
C ARG A 189 7.91 -19.74 -15.01
N ARG A 190 7.31 -19.02 -15.95
CA ARG A 190 8.01 -18.43 -17.09
C ARG A 190 8.99 -17.35 -16.66
N VAL A 191 8.62 -16.48 -15.72
CA VAL A 191 9.51 -15.48 -15.13
C VAL A 191 10.72 -16.15 -14.46
N ILE A 192 10.50 -17.19 -13.65
CA ILE A 192 11.55 -18.00 -13.01
C ILE A 192 12.49 -18.61 -14.06
N GLN A 193 11.92 -19.19 -15.12
CA GLN A 193 12.69 -19.78 -16.21
C GLN A 193 13.59 -18.73 -16.87
N VAL A 194 13.07 -17.54 -17.16
CA VAL A 194 13.82 -16.45 -17.79
C VAL A 194 14.94 -15.95 -16.88
N LEU A 195 14.65 -15.69 -15.60
CA LEU A 195 15.65 -15.23 -14.61
C LEU A 195 16.81 -16.23 -14.43
N SER A 196 16.57 -17.51 -14.72
CA SER A 196 17.56 -18.58 -14.62
C SER A 196 18.42 -18.73 -15.89
N ARG A 197 18.15 -18.00 -16.97
CA ARG A 197 18.93 -18.07 -18.21
C ARG A 197 20.28 -17.36 -18.07
N ARG A 198 21.22 -17.76 -18.94
CA ARG A 198 22.52 -17.09 -19.10
C ARG A 198 22.43 -15.80 -19.93
N THR A 199 21.55 -15.78 -20.93
CA THR A 199 21.32 -14.64 -21.83
C THR A 199 19.83 -14.34 -21.92
N LYS A 200 19.47 -13.08 -22.20
CA LYS A 200 18.08 -12.60 -22.13
C LYS A 200 17.39 -13.02 -20.83
N ASN A 201 18.06 -12.75 -19.71
CA ASN A 201 17.69 -13.21 -18.38
C ASN A 201 16.91 -12.18 -17.56
N ASN A 202 16.47 -11.10 -18.21
CA ASN A 202 15.60 -10.09 -17.61
C ASN A 202 14.21 -10.23 -18.24
N PRO A 203 13.22 -10.80 -17.55
CA PRO A 203 11.86 -10.88 -18.06
C PRO A 203 11.21 -9.50 -18.10
N VAL A 204 10.37 -9.26 -19.12
CA VAL A 204 9.49 -8.10 -19.20
C VAL A 204 8.06 -8.59 -19.34
N LEU A 205 7.24 -8.31 -18.34
CA LEU A 205 5.80 -8.56 -18.33
C LEU A 205 5.11 -7.51 -19.21
N ILE A 206 4.47 -7.97 -20.28
CA ILE A 206 3.83 -7.12 -21.28
C ILE A 206 2.34 -7.42 -21.27
N GLY A 207 1.54 -6.42 -20.92
CA GLY A 207 0.08 -6.53 -20.89
C GLY A 207 -0.55 -5.19 -20.62
N GLU A 208 -1.87 -5.11 -20.75
CA GLU A 208 -2.60 -3.88 -20.46
C GLU A 208 -2.56 -3.51 -18.96
N PRO A 209 -2.83 -2.26 -18.57
CA PRO A 209 -2.99 -1.90 -17.16
C PRO A 209 -4.11 -2.71 -16.50
N GLY A 210 -3.90 -3.11 -15.24
CA GLY A 210 -4.91 -3.84 -14.47
C GLY A 210 -4.97 -5.36 -14.68
N VAL A 211 -4.22 -5.94 -15.63
CA VAL A 211 -4.24 -7.41 -15.85
C VAL A 211 -3.52 -8.24 -14.78
N GLY A 212 -2.86 -7.61 -13.81
CA GLY A 212 -2.16 -8.30 -12.71
C GLY A 212 -0.67 -8.55 -12.96
N LYS A 213 0.03 -7.66 -13.69
CA LYS A 213 1.50 -7.74 -13.88
C LYS A 213 2.25 -7.69 -12.55
N THR A 214 1.88 -6.76 -11.66
CA THR A 214 2.47 -6.63 -10.32
C THR A 214 2.18 -7.87 -9.46
N ALA A 215 0.98 -8.44 -9.55
CA ALA A 215 0.61 -9.67 -8.85
C ALA A 215 1.51 -10.87 -9.26
N ILE A 216 1.93 -10.97 -10.52
CA ILE A 216 2.91 -12.00 -10.94
C ILE A 216 4.25 -11.82 -10.23
N VAL A 217 4.69 -10.58 -10.03
CA VAL A 217 5.95 -10.27 -9.34
C VAL A 217 5.85 -10.52 -7.84
N GLU A 218 4.73 -10.17 -7.22
CA GLU A 218 4.44 -10.52 -5.83
C GLU A 218 4.37 -12.05 -5.65
N GLY A 219 3.80 -12.77 -6.62
CA GLY A 219 3.78 -14.23 -6.66
C GLY A 219 5.18 -14.83 -6.78
N LEU A 220 6.06 -14.22 -7.57
CA LEU A 220 7.48 -14.56 -7.59
C LEU A 220 8.12 -14.36 -6.22
N ALA A 221 7.86 -13.24 -5.53
CA ALA A 221 8.38 -13.01 -4.17
C ALA A 221 7.91 -14.10 -3.20
N LEU A 222 6.62 -14.45 -3.23
CA LEU A 222 6.06 -15.52 -2.39
C LEU A 222 6.74 -16.87 -2.68
N ARG A 223 6.98 -17.21 -3.95
CA ARG A 223 7.69 -18.45 -4.31
C ARG A 223 9.14 -18.46 -3.84
N ILE A 224 9.86 -17.34 -3.96
CA ILE A 224 11.22 -17.21 -3.42
C ILE A 224 11.21 -17.43 -1.91
N VAL A 225 10.28 -16.78 -1.19
CA VAL A 225 10.15 -16.91 0.27
C VAL A 225 9.80 -18.32 0.70
N ASN A 226 8.98 -19.03 -0.07
CA ASN A 226 8.59 -20.42 0.21
C ASN A 226 9.63 -21.45 -0.24
N GLY A 227 10.72 -21.02 -0.90
CA GLY A 227 11.71 -21.92 -1.46
C GLY A 227 11.22 -22.71 -2.69
N ASP A 228 10.07 -22.33 -3.27
CA ASP A 228 9.53 -22.93 -4.50
C ASP A 228 10.14 -22.28 -5.75
N VAL A 229 11.48 -22.24 -5.78
CA VAL A 229 12.28 -21.71 -6.88
C VAL A 229 13.58 -22.53 -7.02
N PRO A 230 14.22 -22.53 -8.19
CA PRO A 230 15.54 -23.14 -8.35
C PRO A 230 16.57 -22.54 -7.39
N GLU A 231 17.59 -23.32 -7.03
CA GLU A 231 18.69 -22.89 -6.14
C GLU A 231 19.35 -21.57 -6.59
N SER A 232 19.36 -21.28 -7.90
CA SER A 232 19.91 -20.03 -8.44
C SER A 232 19.10 -18.76 -8.11
N LEU A 233 17.88 -18.92 -7.60
CA LEU A 233 16.97 -17.84 -7.15
C LEU A 233 16.60 -17.94 -5.68
N LYS A 234 17.00 -19.02 -5.01
CA LYS A 234 16.80 -19.21 -3.58
C LYS A 234 17.53 -18.12 -2.82
N ASP A 235 16.92 -17.66 -1.72
CA ASP A 235 17.44 -16.61 -0.83
C ASP A 235 17.67 -15.23 -1.46
N LYS A 236 17.32 -15.04 -2.74
CA LYS A 236 17.40 -13.74 -3.39
C LYS A 236 16.36 -12.79 -2.83
N ARG A 237 16.69 -11.50 -2.84
CA ARG A 237 15.75 -10.42 -2.50
C ARG A 237 15.07 -9.91 -3.76
N LEU A 238 13.74 -9.82 -3.76
CA LEU A 238 12.99 -9.17 -4.83
C LEU A 238 12.54 -7.80 -4.35
N VAL A 239 12.99 -6.76 -5.02
CA VAL A 239 12.86 -5.38 -4.57
C VAL A 239 12.21 -4.54 -5.67
N ALA A 240 11.07 -3.92 -5.36
CA ALA A 240 10.31 -3.08 -6.28
C ALA A 240 10.76 -1.62 -6.20
N LEU A 241 11.19 -1.05 -7.31
CA LEU A 241 11.57 0.36 -7.38
C LEU A 241 10.34 1.26 -7.23
N ASP A 242 10.43 2.27 -6.36
CA ASP A 242 9.38 3.29 -6.20
C ASP A 242 9.74 4.54 -7.01
N MET A 243 9.12 4.68 -8.17
CA MET A 243 9.31 5.83 -9.05
C MET A 243 8.81 7.13 -8.40
N GLY A 244 7.76 7.07 -7.60
CA GLY A 244 7.23 8.22 -6.88
C GLY A 244 8.22 8.74 -5.86
N ALA A 245 8.84 7.84 -5.07
CA ALA A 245 9.86 8.20 -4.09
C ALA A 245 11.12 8.79 -4.72
N LEU A 246 11.53 8.30 -5.89
CA LEU A 246 12.69 8.84 -6.61
C LEU A 246 12.45 10.28 -7.11
N VAL A 247 11.23 10.56 -7.61
CA VAL A 247 10.85 11.87 -8.14
C VAL A 247 10.47 12.86 -7.03
N ALA A 248 9.92 12.37 -5.91
CA ALA A 248 9.48 13.19 -4.79
C ALA A 248 10.63 14.04 -4.23
N GLY A 249 10.39 15.35 -4.13
CA GLY A 249 11.37 16.29 -3.59
C GLY A 249 12.58 16.56 -4.50
N ALA A 250 12.63 16.00 -5.72
CA ALA A 250 13.65 16.37 -6.69
C ALA A 250 13.29 17.73 -7.31
N LYS A 251 14.09 18.76 -7.06
CA LYS A 251 13.93 20.09 -7.69
C LYS A 251 14.52 20.12 -9.09
N TYR A 252 15.51 19.24 -9.34
CA TYR A 252 16.25 19.17 -10.59
C TYR A 252 16.35 17.73 -11.09
N ARG A 253 16.37 17.55 -12.41
CA ARG A 253 16.52 16.23 -13.06
C ARG A 253 17.78 15.47 -12.61
N GLY A 254 18.88 16.19 -12.34
CA GLY A 254 20.14 15.59 -11.89
C GLY A 254 20.01 14.84 -10.55
N GLU A 255 19.15 15.32 -9.64
CA GLU A 255 18.92 14.67 -8.34
C GLU A 255 18.23 13.32 -8.50
N PHE A 256 17.26 13.21 -9.41
CA PHE A 256 16.63 11.93 -9.76
C PHE A 256 17.67 10.95 -10.33
N GLU A 257 18.49 11.39 -11.28
CA GLU A 257 19.53 10.55 -11.88
C GLU A 257 20.56 10.12 -10.82
N GLU A 258 20.93 10.98 -9.88
CA GLU A 258 21.86 10.63 -8.79
C GLU A 258 21.26 9.58 -7.84
N ARG A 259 19.98 9.73 -7.46
CA ARG A 259 19.26 8.75 -6.62
C ARG A 259 19.13 7.40 -7.31
N LEU A 260 18.73 7.38 -8.59
CA LEU A 260 18.65 6.14 -9.36
C LEU A 260 20.03 5.49 -9.51
N LYS A 261 21.09 6.29 -9.68
CA LYS A 261 22.46 5.79 -9.75
C LYS A 261 22.87 5.11 -8.44
N ALA A 262 22.51 5.71 -7.30
CA ALA A 262 22.78 5.14 -5.98
C ALA A 262 22.07 3.78 -5.81
N VAL A 263 20.79 3.70 -6.17
CA VAL A 263 20.02 2.43 -6.14
C VAL A 263 20.66 1.37 -7.03
N LEU A 264 20.97 1.71 -8.29
CA LEU A 264 21.57 0.76 -9.23
C LEU A 264 22.96 0.29 -8.75
N LYS A 265 23.76 1.18 -8.18
CA LYS A 265 25.06 0.85 -7.61
C LYS A 265 24.92 -0.16 -6.48
N GLU A 266 24.02 0.06 -5.53
CA GLU A 266 23.75 -0.87 -4.42
C GLU A 266 23.29 -2.25 -4.93
N VAL A 267 22.41 -2.29 -5.94
CA VAL A 267 21.97 -3.55 -6.58
C VAL A 267 23.14 -4.28 -7.26
N THR A 268 24.03 -3.56 -7.95
CA THR A 268 25.20 -4.17 -8.61
C THR A 268 26.25 -4.66 -7.60
N GLU A 269 26.48 -3.93 -6.51
CA GLU A 269 27.41 -4.32 -5.44
C GLU A 269 26.92 -5.56 -4.69
N ALA A 270 25.60 -5.76 -4.60
CA ALA A 270 24.98 -6.97 -4.07
C ALA A 270 25.23 -8.23 -4.93
N SER A 271 26.00 -8.14 -6.02
CA SER A 271 26.54 -9.29 -6.76
C SER A 271 25.48 -10.32 -7.17
N GLY A 272 24.33 -9.82 -7.64
CA GLY A 272 23.22 -10.64 -8.15
C GLY A 272 22.34 -11.29 -7.07
N GLN A 273 22.49 -10.93 -5.80
CA GLN A 273 21.60 -11.34 -4.70
C GLN A 273 20.25 -10.60 -4.74
N ILE A 274 20.18 -9.49 -5.45
CA ILE A 274 18.98 -8.65 -5.58
C ILE A 274 18.43 -8.76 -6.99
N ILE A 275 17.12 -8.97 -7.08
CA ILE A 275 16.34 -8.87 -8.31
C ILE A 275 15.55 -7.57 -8.20
N LEU A 276 15.76 -6.66 -9.14
CA LEU A 276 15.06 -5.37 -9.17
C LEU A 276 13.77 -5.51 -10.00
N PHE A 277 12.62 -5.21 -9.42
CA PHE A 277 11.38 -5.02 -10.16
C PHE A 277 11.22 -3.54 -10.54
N ILE A 278 10.99 -3.29 -11.82
CA ILE A 278 10.76 -1.97 -12.38
C ILE A 278 9.37 -1.98 -13.00
N ASP A 279 8.40 -1.41 -12.28
CA ASP A 279 7.10 -1.15 -12.88
C ASP A 279 7.22 -0.01 -13.90
N GLU A 280 6.36 -0.04 -14.92
CA GLU A 280 6.38 0.91 -16.02
C GLU A 280 7.78 1.12 -16.61
N LEU A 281 8.49 0.04 -16.94
CA LEU A 281 9.88 0.04 -17.43
C LEU A 281 10.16 1.08 -18.53
N HIS A 282 9.17 1.38 -19.36
CA HIS A 282 9.27 2.36 -20.43
C HIS A 282 9.55 3.80 -19.93
N THR A 283 9.18 4.13 -18.69
CA THR A 283 9.46 5.43 -18.06
C THR A 283 10.97 5.66 -17.87
N LEU A 284 11.75 4.62 -17.62
CA LEU A 284 13.21 4.68 -17.52
C LEU A 284 13.92 4.57 -18.88
N VAL A 285 13.22 4.04 -19.89
CA VAL A 285 13.77 3.66 -21.20
C VAL A 285 13.30 4.60 -22.32
N GLY A 286 12.54 5.66 -21.98
CA GLY A 286 11.85 6.54 -22.90
C GLY A 286 12.71 7.67 -23.49
N ALA A 287 13.13 7.49 -24.75
CA ALA A 287 13.86 8.45 -25.58
C ALA A 287 13.30 9.89 -25.55
N GLY A 288 14.21 10.86 -25.41
CA GLY A 288 13.99 12.31 -25.31
C GLY A 288 13.33 12.99 -26.52
N ALA A 289 12.09 12.63 -26.83
CA ALA A 289 11.27 13.24 -27.88
C ALA A 289 10.19 14.20 -27.34
N ALA A 290 10.03 14.30 -26.02
CA ALA A 290 9.29 15.36 -25.38
C ALA A 290 10.26 16.13 -24.47
N GLU A 291 10.32 17.45 -24.58
CA GLU A 291 11.02 18.30 -23.62
C GLU A 291 10.50 17.97 -22.22
N GLY A 292 11.26 17.17 -21.44
CA GLY A 292 10.88 16.75 -20.09
C GLY A 292 10.91 15.25 -19.78
N ALA A 293 11.04 14.35 -20.77
CA ALA A 293 11.10 12.91 -20.48
C ALA A 293 12.46 12.50 -19.88
N MET A 294 12.42 11.73 -18.79
CA MET A 294 13.58 11.21 -18.04
C MET A 294 14.17 9.98 -18.77
N ASP A 295 15.28 10.14 -19.49
CA ASP A 295 15.95 9.01 -20.16
C ASP A 295 17.09 8.48 -19.28
N ALA A 296 16.78 7.46 -18.49
CA ALA A 296 17.74 6.75 -17.64
C ALA A 296 18.33 5.50 -18.33
N SER A 297 18.04 5.28 -19.62
CA SER A 297 18.46 4.06 -20.33
C SER A 297 19.98 3.90 -20.34
N ASN A 298 20.72 5.01 -20.42
CA ASN A 298 22.18 5.04 -20.37
C ASN A 298 22.77 4.55 -19.04
N MET A 299 22.01 4.62 -17.96
CA MET A 299 22.44 4.14 -16.64
C MET A 299 22.21 2.63 -16.49
N LEU A 300 21.13 2.11 -17.07
CA LEU A 300 20.77 0.69 -17.02
C LEU A 300 21.60 -0.17 -17.97
N LYS A 301 21.87 0.32 -19.18
CA LYS A 301 22.56 -0.41 -20.26
C LYS A 301 23.90 -1.04 -19.82
N PRO A 302 24.82 -0.32 -19.16
CA PRO A 302 26.10 -0.91 -18.76
C PRO A 302 25.94 -2.08 -17.78
N ALA A 303 25.08 -1.93 -16.76
CA ALA A 303 24.86 -2.96 -15.75
C ALA A 303 24.15 -4.20 -16.33
N LEU A 304 23.19 -4.00 -17.22
CA LEU A 304 22.54 -5.08 -17.98
C LEU A 304 23.50 -5.76 -18.97
N ALA A 305 24.40 -4.99 -19.59
CA ALA A 305 25.37 -5.51 -20.55
C ALA A 305 26.39 -6.44 -19.88
N ARG A 306 26.86 -6.08 -18.69
CA ARG A 306 27.78 -6.87 -17.86
C ARG A 306 27.11 -8.02 -17.09
N GLY A 307 25.78 -8.01 -17.02
CA GLY A 307 25.01 -9.02 -16.27
C GLY A 307 25.06 -8.83 -14.75
N GLU A 308 25.50 -7.65 -14.29
CA GLU A 308 25.55 -7.26 -12.87
C GLU A 308 24.16 -6.89 -12.35
N LEU A 309 23.28 -6.41 -13.23
CA LEU A 309 21.88 -6.12 -12.91
C LEU A 309 20.98 -7.25 -13.40
N ARG A 310 20.18 -7.80 -12.48
CA ARG A 310 19.07 -8.71 -12.79
C ARG A 310 17.76 -8.02 -12.45
N CYS A 311 16.85 -7.92 -13.41
CA CYS A 311 15.58 -7.24 -13.20
C CYS A 311 14.39 -7.93 -13.85
N VAL A 312 13.21 -7.63 -13.31
CA VAL A 312 11.89 -7.91 -13.90
C VAL A 312 11.29 -6.57 -14.28
N GLY A 313 10.92 -6.38 -15.55
CA GLY A 313 10.22 -5.17 -15.99
C GLY A 313 8.73 -5.44 -16.17
N ALA A 314 7.89 -4.41 -16.06
CA ALA A 314 6.51 -4.43 -16.53
C ALA A 314 6.22 -3.24 -17.45
N THR A 315 5.45 -3.45 -18.51
CA THR A 315 5.06 -2.38 -19.44
C THR A 315 3.82 -2.78 -20.27
N THR A 316 3.31 -1.90 -21.12
CA THR A 316 2.29 -2.20 -22.14
C THR A 316 2.95 -2.65 -23.45
N LEU A 317 2.17 -3.30 -24.32
CA LEU A 317 2.66 -3.80 -25.61
C LEU A 317 3.17 -2.66 -26.51
N ASP A 318 2.42 -1.56 -26.55
CA ASP A 318 2.77 -0.40 -27.38
C ASP A 318 4.05 0.27 -26.91
N GLU A 319 4.23 0.45 -25.60
CA GLU A 319 5.45 1.04 -25.06
C GLU A 319 6.66 0.11 -25.19
N TYR A 320 6.47 -1.21 -25.04
CA TYR A 320 7.54 -2.17 -25.31
C TYR A 320 8.04 -2.05 -26.75
N ARG A 321 7.12 -2.06 -27.73
CA ARG A 321 7.43 -1.91 -29.16
C ARG A 321 8.11 -0.59 -29.47
N LYS A 322 7.65 0.51 -28.86
CA LYS A 322 8.18 1.86 -29.12
C LYS A 322 9.55 2.09 -28.48
N ARG A 323 9.80 1.57 -27.27
CA ARG A 323 10.93 1.98 -26.42
C ARG A 323 11.97 0.89 -26.17
N VAL A 324 11.56 -0.37 -26.05
CA VAL A 324 12.47 -1.48 -25.70
C VAL A 324 12.89 -2.26 -26.94
N GLU A 325 11.93 -2.62 -27.80
CA GLU A 325 12.18 -3.44 -28.99
C GLU A 325 13.00 -2.71 -30.06
N LYS A 326 12.85 -1.39 -30.15
CA LYS A 326 13.63 -0.54 -31.07
C LYS A 326 15.08 -0.32 -30.64
N ASP A 327 15.44 -0.62 -29.39
CA ASP A 327 16.81 -0.47 -28.88
C ASP A 327 17.53 -1.84 -28.85
N PRO A 328 18.47 -2.11 -29.77
CA PRO A 328 19.15 -3.40 -29.86
C PRO A 328 19.98 -3.77 -28.62
N ALA A 329 20.38 -2.79 -27.80
CA ALA A 329 21.11 -3.07 -26.56
C ALA A 329 20.18 -3.67 -25.50
N LEU A 330 18.95 -3.16 -25.41
CA LEU A 330 17.95 -3.61 -24.44
C LEU A 330 17.22 -4.87 -24.91
N GLU A 331 16.87 -4.95 -26.20
CA GLU A 331 16.20 -6.11 -26.81
C GLU A 331 17.03 -7.41 -26.66
N ARG A 332 18.36 -7.30 -26.64
CA ARG A 332 19.28 -8.43 -26.42
C ARG A 332 19.41 -8.84 -24.95
N ARG A 333 18.84 -8.08 -24.00
CA ARG A 333 18.91 -8.33 -22.56
C ARG A 333 17.57 -8.67 -21.94
N PHE A 334 16.49 -8.21 -22.55
CA PHE A 334 15.14 -8.49 -22.12
C PHE A 334 14.50 -9.66 -22.87
N GLN A 335 13.58 -10.35 -22.19
CA GLN A 335 12.74 -11.39 -22.76
C GLN A 335 11.27 -11.02 -22.52
N PRO A 336 10.47 -10.79 -23.58
CA PRO A 336 9.06 -10.51 -23.43
C PRO A 336 8.29 -11.74 -22.91
N ILE A 337 7.36 -11.49 -21.98
CA ILE A 337 6.36 -12.42 -21.46
C ILE A 337 5.00 -11.72 -21.57
N LEU A 338 4.12 -12.24 -22.42
CA LEU A 338 2.78 -11.69 -22.59
C LEU A 338 1.90 -12.08 -21.40
N VAL A 339 1.18 -11.11 -20.85
CA VAL A 339 0.23 -11.26 -19.76
C VAL A 339 -1.13 -10.81 -20.28
N GLY A 340 -2.01 -11.79 -20.52
CA GLY A 340 -3.37 -11.54 -20.98
C GLY A 340 -4.33 -11.18 -19.84
N GLU A 341 -5.42 -10.51 -20.21
CA GLU A 341 -6.60 -10.37 -19.35
C GLU A 341 -7.13 -11.79 -19.00
N PRO A 342 -7.38 -12.09 -17.72
CA PRO A 342 -7.95 -13.37 -17.32
C PRO A 342 -9.40 -13.51 -17.79
N SER A 343 -9.87 -14.74 -17.92
CA SER A 343 -11.29 -14.98 -18.22
C SER A 343 -12.19 -14.56 -17.05
N VAL A 344 -13.50 -14.49 -17.30
CA VAL A 344 -14.48 -14.25 -16.22
C VAL A 344 -14.41 -15.34 -15.15
N GLU A 345 -14.23 -16.60 -15.55
CA GLU A 345 -14.10 -17.74 -14.63
C GLU A 345 -12.82 -17.64 -13.78
N ASP A 346 -11.70 -17.31 -14.41
CA ASP A 346 -10.42 -17.10 -13.70
C ASP A 346 -10.52 -15.90 -12.75
N THR A 347 -11.20 -14.83 -13.15
CA THR A 347 -11.45 -13.67 -12.30
C THR A 347 -12.28 -14.03 -11.07
N ILE A 348 -13.32 -14.87 -11.24
CA ILE A 348 -14.11 -15.39 -10.11
C ILE A 348 -13.20 -16.16 -9.15
N ALA A 349 -12.29 -17.00 -9.66
CA ALA A 349 -11.33 -17.71 -8.82
C ALA A 349 -10.37 -16.75 -8.09
N ILE A 350 -9.87 -15.71 -8.76
CA ILE A 350 -9.05 -14.65 -8.16
C ILE A 350 -9.80 -13.95 -7.04
N LEU A 351 -11.02 -13.48 -7.28
CA LEU A 351 -11.85 -12.81 -6.29
C LEU A 351 -12.16 -13.72 -5.09
N ARG A 352 -12.40 -15.02 -5.30
CA ARG A 352 -12.57 -16.00 -4.22
C ARG A 352 -11.31 -16.14 -3.36
N GLY A 353 -10.13 -16.12 -3.98
CA GLY A 353 -8.86 -16.15 -3.26
C GLY A 353 -8.57 -14.87 -2.47
N LEU A 354 -9.02 -13.72 -2.97
CA LEU A 354 -8.88 -12.42 -2.30
C LEU A 354 -9.99 -12.14 -1.27
N LYS A 355 -11.10 -12.87 -1.34
CA LYS A 355 -12.31 -12.66 -0.52
C LYS A 355 -12.00 -12.45 0.96
N GLU A 356 -11.23 -13.35 1.58
CA GLU A 356 -10.95 -13.28 3.02
C GLU A 356 -10.22 -11.98 3.40
N ARG A 357 -9.30 -11.50 2.56
CA ARG A 357 -8.53 -10.27 2.79
C ARG A 357 -9.41 -9.04 2.77
N TYR A 358 -10.30 -8.91 1.78
CA TYR A 358 -11.25 -7.80 1.68
C TYR A 358 -12.31 -7.82 2.79
N GLU A 359 -12.80 -9.01 3.15
CA GLU A 359 -13.73 -9.17 4.29
C GLU A 359 -13.10 -8.71 5.61
N VAL A 360 -11.85 -9.06 5.86
CA VAL A 360 -11.11 -8.63 7.06
C VAL A 360 -10.86 -7.12 7.03
N HIS A 361 -10.42 -6.58 5.89
CA HIS A 361 -10.08 -5.17 5.75
C HIS A 361 -11.27 -4.25 6.00
N HIS A 362 -12.40 -4.53 5.35
CA HIS A 362 -13.63 -3.75 5.50
C HIS A 362 -14.46 -4.16 6.71
N GLY A 363 -14.25 -5.36 7.24
CA GLY A 363 -15.08 -5.90 8.31
C GLY A 363 -16.50 -6.23 7.87
N VAL A 364 -16.66 -6.72 6.64
CA VAL A 364 -17.93 -7.16 6.04
C VAL A 364 -17.83 -8.62 5.59
N ARG A 365 -18.93 -9.20 5.13
CA ARG A 365 -18.94 -10.49 4.44
C ARG A 365 -19.20 -10.26 2.95
N ILE A 366 -18.57 -11.03 2.07
CA ILE A 366 -18.77 -10.93 0.62
C ILE A 366 -19.40 -12.24 0.15
N THR A 367 -20.62 -12.18 -0.38
CA THR A 367 -21.30 -13.38 -0.89
C THR A 367 -20.63 -13.89 -2.17
N ASP A 368 -20.78 -15.19 -2.46
CA ASP A 368 -20.28 -15.74 -3.74
C ASP A 368 -21.05 -15.14 -4.94
N GLY A 369 -22.34 -14.81 -4.73
CA GLY A 369 -23.14 -14.10 -5.72
C GLY A 369 -22.57 -12.72 -6.08
N ALA A 370 -22.09 -11.97 -5.09
CA ALA A 370 -21.40 -10.69 -5.33
C ALA A 370 -20.13 -10.86 -6.15
N ILE A 371 -19.32 -11.88 -5.85
CA ILE A 371 -18.09 -12.18 -6.61
C ILE A 371 -18.40 -12.48 -8.08
N VAL A 372 -19.39 -13.35 -8.33
CA VAL A 372 -19.82 -13.68 -9.70
C VAL A 372 -20.37 -12.45 -10.41
N ALA A 373 -21.17 -11.63 -9.72
CA ALA A 373 -21.70 -10.38 -10.26
C ALA A 373 -20.59 -9.40 -10.61
N ALA A 374 -19.59 -9.22 -9.75
CA ALA A 374 -18.48 -8.29 -9.98
C ALA A 374 -17.68 -8.66 -11.23
N ALA A 375 -17.33 -9.93 -11.40
CA ALA A 375 -16.62 -10.40 -12.59
C ALA A 375 -17.50 -10.26 -13.85
N THR A 376 -18.76 -10.70 -13.80
CA THR A 376 -19.64 -10.74 -14.98
C THR A 376 -20.09 -9.35 -15.43
N LEU A 377 -20.52 -8.51 -14.49
CA LEU A 377 -21.02 -7.16 -14.78
C LEU A 377 -19.88 -6.24 -15.21
N SER A 378 -18.71 -6.29 -14.56
CA SER A 378 -17.56 -5.48 -14.97
C SER A 378 -17.06 -5.88 -16.36
N HIS A 379 -16.99 -7.16 -16.67
CA HIS A 379 -16.60 -7.62 -18.01
C HIS A 379 -17.57 -7.12 -19.09
N ARG A 380 -18.87 -7.09 -18.77
CA ARG A 380 -19.92 -6.74 -19.73
C ARG A 380 -20.12 -5.24 -19.93
N TYR A 381 -20.05 -4.45 -18.87
CA TYR A 381 -20.47 -3.05 -18.88
C TYR A 381 -19.33 -2.04 -18.74
N ILE A 382 -18.14 -2.47 -18.32
CA ILE A 382 -16.94 -1.63 -18.17
C ILE A 382 -15.91 -2.11 -19.18
N SER A 383 -15.87 -1.48 -20.37
CA SER A 383 -15.05 -1.92 -21.52
C SER A 383 -13.69 -1.24 -21.63
N ASP A 384 -13.50 -0.13 -20.94
CA ASP A 384 -12.28 0.71 -20.94
C ASP A 384 -11.22 0.24 -19.93
N ARG A 385 -11.59 -0.68 -19.03
CA ARG A 385 -10.71 -1.31 -18.04
C ARG A 385 -10.66 -2.83 -18.23
N PHE A 386 -9.61 -3.45 -17.73
CA PHE A 386 -9.36 -4.88 -17.88
C PHE A 386 -9.57 -5.64 -16.57
N LEU A 387 -9.96 -6.90 -16.66
CA LEU A 387 -9.93 -7.85 -15.56
C LEU A 387 -8.48 -8.17 -15.16
N PRO A 388 -8.22 -8.56 -13.90
CA PRO A 388 -9.18 -8.64 -12.79
C PRO A 388 -9.43 -7.31 -12.07
N ASP A 389 -8.63 -6.27 -12.35
CA ASP A 389 -8.63 -4.97 -11.64
C ASP A 389 -10.03 -4.37 -11.46
N LYS A 390 -10.77 -4.17 -12.55
CA LYS A 390 -12.12 -3.58 -12.48
C LYS A 390 -13.10 -4.38 -11.62
N ALA A 391 -12.93 -5.70 -11.51
CA ALA A 391 -13.82 -6.54 -10.72
C ALA A 391 -13.44 -6.51 -9.23
N ILE A 392 -12.14 -6.44 -8.93
CA ILE A 392 -11.63 -6.24 -7.58
C ILE A 392 -12.09 -4.88 -7.04
N ASP A 393 -11.97 -3.83 -7.85
CA ASP A 393 -12.37 -2.47 -7.51
C ASP A 393 -13.88 -2.36 -7.20
N LEU A 394 -14.73 -3.06 -7.96
CA LEU A 394 -16.17 -3.14 -7.64
C LEU A 394 -16.45 -3.80 -6.30
N ILE A 395 -15.73 -4.87 -5.95
CA ILE A 395 -15.88 -5.54 -4.65
C ILE A 395 -15.40 -4.62 -3.53
N ASP A 396 -14.28 -3.93 -3.73
CA ASP A 396 -13.72 -2.98 -2.77
C ASP A 396 -14.67 -1.81 -2.50
N GLU A 397 -15.21 -1.19 -3.56
CA GLU A 397 -16.16 -0.09 -3.42
C GLU A 397 -17.48 -0.54 -2.79
N ALA A 398 -18.02 -1.71 -3.18
CA ALA A 398 -19.24 -2.24 -2.58
C ALA A 398 -19.05 -2.56 -1.09
N ALA A 399 -17.91 -3.14 -0.71
CA ALA A 399 -17.57 -3.43 0.68
C ALA A 399 -17.35 -2.16 1.51
N SER A 400 -16.64 -1.17 0.96
CA SER A 400 -16.42 0.14 1.58
C SER A 400 -17.73 0.89 1.80
N ARG A 401 -18.62 0.87 0.82
CA ARG A 401 -19.96 1.48 0.95
C ARG A 401 -20.76 0.85 2.07
N LEU A 402 -20.85 -0.48 2.10
CA LEU A 402 -21.55 -1.21 3.15
C LEU A 402 -20.95 -0.92 4.53
N ARG A 403 -19.61 -0.79 4.59
CA ARG A 403 -18.92 -0.43 5.83
C ARG A 403 -19.36 0.94 6.36
N ILE A 404 -19.49 1.93 5.49
CA ILE A 404 -19.97 3.27 5.87
C ILE A 404 -21.41 3.20 6.41
N GLU A 405 -22.26 2.38 5.80
CA GLU A 405 -23.65 2.16 6.25
C GLU A 405 -23.69 1.53 7.65
N ILE A 406 -22.85 0.53 7.93
CA ILE A 406 -22.73 -0.11 9.25
C ILE A 406 -22.29 0.87 10.34
N ASP A 407 -21.36 1.77 10.02
CA ASP A 407 -20.86 2.75 10.98
C ASP A 407 -21.84 3.91 11.21
N SER A 408 -22.79 4.13 10.29
CA SER A 408 -23.78 5.19 10.31
C SER A 408 -25.06 4.81 11.09
N MET A 409 -25.87 5.81 11.42
CA MET A 409 -27.18 5.60 12.02
C MET A 409 -28.17 5.09 10.94
N PRO A 410 -28.88 3.97 11.18
CA PRO A 410 -29.91 3.48 10.28
C PRO A 410 -30.98 4.54 9.97
N THR A 411 -31.47 4.52 8.73
CA THR A 411 -32.50 5.44 8.24
C THR A 411 -33.75 5.42 9.11
N GLU A 412 -34.16 4.26 9.61
CA GLU A 412 -35.34 4.12 10.46
C GLU A 412 -35.19 4.89 11.79
N ILE A 413 -33.97 4.95 12.33
CA ILE A 413 -33.67 5.70 13.55
C ILE A 413 -33.60 7.20 13.23
N ASP A 414 -32.91 7.58 12.15
CA ASP A 414 -32.80 8.98 11.72
C ASP A 414 -34.18 9.60 11.42
N GLU A 415 -35.10 8.85 10.79
CA GLU A 415 -36.47 9.30 10.54
C GLU A 415 -37.25 9.57 11.84
N VAL A 416 -37.15 8.67 12.81
CA VAL A 416 -37.80 8.83 14.13
C VAL A 416 -37.20 10.01 14.88
N GLU A 417 -35.88 10.16 14.90
CA GLU A 417 -35.18 11.25 15.57
C GLU A 417 -35.51 12.61 14.94
N ARG A 418 -35.55 12.70 13.60
CA ARG A 418 -35.99 13.92 12.91
C ARG A 418 -37.43 14.28 13.25
N LYS A 419 -38.32 13.28 13.34
CA LYS A 419 -39.71 13.51 13.73
C LYS A 419 -39.83 13.99 15.19
N ILE A 420 -39.05 13.41 16.11
CA ILE A 420 -38.95 13.87 17.50
C ILE A 420 -38.50 15.33 17.53
N LEU A 421 -37.45 15.69 16.79
CA LEU A 421 -36.94 17.06 16.74
C LEU A 421 -37.99 18.05 16.23
N GLN A 422 -38.70 17.72 15.15
CA GLN A 422 -39.79 18.56 14.61
C GLN A 422 -40.88 18.80 15.66
N LEU A 423 -41.32 17.73 16.35
CA LEU A 423 -42.32 17.81 17.39
C LEU A 423 -41.82 18.59 18.62
N GLU A 424 -40.55 18.46 19.00
CA GLU A 424 -39.98 19.24 20.11
C GLU A 424 -39.93 20.75 19.82
N ILE A 425 -39.70 21.14 18.56
CA ILE A 425 -39.78 22.52 18.11
C ILE A 425 -41.24 23.02 18.19
N GLU A 426 -42.21 22.25 17.70
CA GLU A 426 -43.65 22.57 17.82
C GLU A 426 -44.07 22.70 19.29
N ARG A 427 -43.58 21.80 20.16
CA ARG A 427 -43.79 21.85 21.62
C ARG A 427 -43.29 23.15 22.22
N GLN A 428 -42.11 23.63 21.83
CA GLN A 428 -41.55 24.89 22.34
C GLN A 428 -42.34 26.12 21.88
N ALA A 429 -42.88 26.10 20.67
CA ALA A 429 -43.77 27.15 20.18
C ALA A 429 -45.08 27.17 20.98
N LEU A 430 -45.74 26.01 21.13
CA LEU A 430 -47.02 25.89 21.83
C LEU A 430 -46.94 26.17 23.34
N LYS A 431 -45.78 26.00 23.97
CA LYS A 431 -45.57 26.37 25.38
C LYS A 431 -45.71 27.87 25.67
N ARG A 432 -45.66 28.72 24.63
CA ARG A 432 -45.80 30.18 24.74
C ARG A 432 -47.24 30.67 24.52
N GLU A 433 -48.14 29.76 24.17
CA GLU A 433 -49.55 30.06 23.88
C GLU A 433 -50.43 29.68 25.09
N ASP A 434 -51.40 30.52 25.43
CA ASP A 434 -52.23 30.38 26.64
C ASP A 434 -53.65 29.85 26.38
N ASP A 435 -54.04 29.70 25.12
CA ASP A 435 -55.39 29.28 24.75
C ASP A 435 -55.65 27.78 25.02
N LYS A 436 -56.92 27.45 25.18
CA LYS A 436 -57.35 26.09 25.56
C LYS A 436 -57.01 25.04 24.48
N ALA A 437 -57.02 25.42 23.21
CA ALA A 437 -56.71 24.50 22.10
C ALA A 437 -55.20 24.22 22.04
N ALA A 438 -54.35 25.22 22.28
CA ALA A 438 -52.90 25.06 22.39
C ALA A 438 -52.52 24.12 23.54
N LYS A 439 -53.15 24.25 24.72
CA LYS A 439 -52.92 23.35 25.87
C LYS A 439 -53.33 21.90 25.58
N GLU A 440 -54.44 21.68 24.89
CA GLU A 440 -54.88 20.33 24.51
C GLU A 440 -53.97 19.71 23.44
N ARG A 441 -53.55 20.50 22.44
CA ARG A 441 -52.57 20.08 21.42
C ARG A 441 -51.23 19.75 22.06
N LEU A 442 -50.73 20.59 22.97
CA LEU A 442 -49.49 20.38 23.72
C LEU A 442 -49.51 19.02 24.44
N GLY A 443 -50.60 18.71 25.16
CA GLY A 443 -50.72 17.45 25.89
C GLY A 443 -50.84 16.19 24.99
N ARG A 444 -51.31 16.33 23.74
CA ARG A 444 -51.24 15.23 22.74
C ARG A 444 -49.83 15.09 22.19
N LEU A 445 -49.17 16.22 21.92
CA LEU A 445 -47.84 16.29 21.34
C LEU A 445 -46.77 15.75 22.31
N GLU A 446 -46.88 16.05 23.60
CA GLU A 446 -46.01 15.48 24.63
C GLU A 446 -46.13 13.95 24.70
N ARG A 447 -47.35 13.40 24.59
CA ARG A 447 -47.56 11.95 24.51
C ARG A 447 -46.97 11.32 23.24
N GLU A 448 -47.09 12.00 22.09
CA GLU A 448 -46.49 11.52 20.85
C GLU A 448 -44.95 11.54 20.91
N ILE A 449 -44.36 12.60 21.48
CA ILE A 449 -42.91 12.68 21.71
C ILE A 449 -42.44 11.55 22.63
N GLU A 450 -43.14 11.31 23.74
CA GLU A 450 -42.77 10.25 24.70
C GLU A 450 -42.77 8.88 24.02
N GLY A 451 -43.83 8.57 23.26
CA GLY A 451 -43.93 7.30 22.53
C GLY A 451 -42.87 7.15 21.42
N LEU A 452 -42.55 8.22 20.70
CA LEU A 452 -41.48 8.20 19.70
C LEU A 452 -40.09 8.06 20.35
N LYS A 453 -39.86 8.68 21.52
CA LYS A 453 -38.61 8.52 22.28
C LYS A 453 -38.43 7.11 22.78
N GLU A 454 -39.46 6.49 23.34
CA GLU A 454 -39.43 5.09 23.77
C GLU A 454 -39.11 4.17 22.59
N SER A 455 -39.78 4.37 21.44
CA SER A 455 -39.48 3.65 20.21
C SER A 455 -38.03 3.89 19.74
N SER A 456 -37.55 5.13 19.72
CA SER A 456 -36.17 5.45 19.32
C SER A 456 -35.13 4.78 20.20
N GLU A 457 -35.32 4.78 21.53
CA GLU A 457 -34.41 4.12 22.46
C GLU A 457 -34.40 2.60 22.26
N GLU A 458 -35.56 1.98 22.01
CA GLU A 458 -35.63 0.56 21.64
C GLU A 458 -34.84 0.29 20.35
N LEU A 459 -35.01 1.13 19.33
CA LEU A 459 -34.30 0.99 18.07
C LEU A 459 -32.79 1.13 18.24
N LYS A 460 -32.35 2.17 18.96
CA LYS A 460 -30.93 2.43 19.24
C LYS A 460 -30.31 1.30 20.04
N ALA A 461 -31.04 0.74 21.01
CA ALA A 461 -30.58 -0.39 21.80
C ALA A 461 -30.41 -1.66 20.95
N HIS A 462 -31.34 -1.93 20.03
CA HIS A 462 -31.26 -3.05 19.09
C HIS A 462 -30.09 -2.87 18.10
N TRP A 463 -30.00 -1.70 17.45
CA TRP A 463 -28.88 -1.33 16.58
C TRP A 463 -27.52 -1.47 17.28
N LYS A 464 -27.40 -1.01 18.53
CA LYS A 464 -26.15 -1.10 19.30
C LYS A 464 -25.73 -2.54 19.55
N LYS A 465 -26.68 -3.44 19.85
CA LYS A 465 -26.41 -4.88 20.00
C LYS A 465 -25.94 -5.52 18.70
N GLU A 466 -26.58 -5.19 17.56
CA GLU A 466 -26.12 -5.66 16.25
C GLU A 466 -24.70 -5.17 15.94
N LYS A 467 -24.44 -3.87 16.17
CA LYS A 467 -23.13 -3.25 15.93
C LYS A 467 -22.03 -3.88 16.76
N GLU A 468 -22.28 -4.14 18.04
CA GLU A 468 -21.32 -4.83 18.94
C GLU A 468 -21.03 -6.26 18.47
N ALA A 469 -22.03 -7.01 18.03
CA ALA A 469 -21.86 -8.35 17.48
C ALA A 469 -21.01 -8.34 16.19
N ILE A 470 -21.27 -7.39 15.27
CA ILE A 470 -20.49 -7.23 14.02
C ILE A 470 -19.03 -6.86 14.33
N GLN A 471 -18.80 -5.94 15.28
CA GLN A 471 -17.43 -5.57 15.71
C GLN A 471 -16.67 -6.77 16.30
N LYS A 472 -17.35 -7.62 17.07
CA LYS A 472 -16.74 -8.82 17.64
C LYS A 472 -16.40 -9.83 16.55
N LEU A 473 -17.28 -10.06 15.58
CA LEU A 473 -17.01 -10.91 14.42
C LEU A 473 -15.77 -10.45 13.66
N ARG A 474 -15.66 -9.15 13.41
CA ARG A 474 -14.47 -8.56 12.78
C ARG A 474 -13.19 -8.87 13.57
N SER A 475 -13.20 -8.62 14.88
CA SER A 475 -12.02 -8.88 15.73
C SER A 475 -11.61 -10.36 15.73
N LEU A 476 -12.56 -11.29 15.60
CA LEU A 476 -12.29 -12.72 15.48
C LEU A 476 -11.67 -13.05 14.13
N LYS A 477 -12.19 -12.47 13.02
CA LYS A 477 -11.61 -12.65 11.68
C LYS A 477 -10.17 -12.11 11.60
N GLU A 478 -9.90 -10.93 12.16
CA GLU A 478 -8.56 -10.34 12.22
C GLU A 478 -7.58 -11.26 12.98
N LYS A 479 -8.00 -11.81 14.12
CA LYS A 479 -7.21 -12.78 14.89
C LYS A 479 -6.93 -14.06 14.10
N ILE A 480 -7.95 -14.62 13.44
CA ILE A 480 -7.82 -15.82 12.62
C ILE A 480 -6.77 -15.59 11.53
N GLU A 481 -6.82 -14.47 10.82
CA GLU A 481 -5.87 -14.16 9.76
C GLU A 481 -4.44 -13.97 10.31
N ALA A 482 -4.28 -13.25 11.42
CA ALA A 482 -2.98 -13.12 12.07
C ALA A 482 -2.40 -14.49 12.51
N THR A 483 -3.24 -15.37 13.06
CA THR A 483 -2.84 -16.72 13.45
C THR A 483 -2.48 -17.59 12.23
N LYS A 484 -3.19 -17.47 11.10
CA LYS A 484 -2.82 -18.16 9.84
C LYS A 484 -1.44 -17.71 9.33
N VAL A 485 -1.13 -16.41 9.41
CA VAL A 485 0.20 -15.90 9.03
C VAL A 485 1.29 -16.45 9.95
N GLU A 486 1.05 -16.46 11.26
CA GLU A 486 1.98 -17.02 12.24
C GLU A 486 2.21 -18.52 12.01
N GLU A 487 1.15 -19.27 11.71
CA GLU A 487 1.19 -20.69 11.38
C GLU A 487 2.07 -20.96 10.16
N GLN A 488 1.90 -20.18 9.08
CA GLN A 488 2.73 -20.28 7.89
C GLN A 488 4.20 -19.91 8.16
N GLN A 489 4.46 -18.95 9.06
CA GLN A 489 5.82 -18.62 9.49
C GLN A 489 6.45 -19.78 10.27
N ALA A 490 5.73 -20.38 11.23
CA ALA A 490 6.20 -21.52 12.01
C ALA A 490 6.47 -22.75 11.13
N GLN A 491 5.60 -23.02 10.16
CA GLN A 491 5.81 -24.11 9.21
C GLN A 491 7.08 -23.89 8.36
N ARG A 492 7.36 -22.64 7.96
CA ARG A 492 8.56 -22.28 7.20
C ARG A 492 9.85 -22.34 8.01
N SER A 493 9.82 -21.98 9.29
CA SER A 493 10.98 -22.09 10.18
C SER A 493 11.27 -23.53 10.63
N GLY A 494 10.41 -24.48 10.27
CA GLY A 494 10.52 -25.89 10.69
C GLY A 494 10.01 -26.14 12.12
N ASP A 495 9.40 -25.14 12.76
CA ASP A 495 8.75 -25.31 14.07
C ASP A 495 7.36 -25.95 13.91
N LEU A 496 7.39 -27.26 13.64
CA LEU A 496 6.18 -28.05 13.43
C LEU A 496 5.30 -28.13 14.69
N ASN A 497 5.89 -27.98 15.88
CA ASN A 497 5.16 -27.98 17.15
C ASN A 497 4.30 -26.72 17.26
N ARG A 498 4.90 -25.54 17.04
CA ARG A 498 4.16 -24.27 17.06
C ARG A 498 3.10 -24.23 15.96
N ALA A 499 3.42 -24.69 14.75
CA ALA A 499 2.45 -24.77 13.66
C ALA A 499 1.24 -25.67 14.02
N ALA A 500 1.47 -26.82 14.65
CA ALA A 500 0.41 -27.72 15.08
C ALA A 500 -0.46 -27.12 16.21
N GLU A 501 0.15 -26.43 17.18
CA GLU A 501 -0.55 -25.71 18.25
C GLU A 501 -1.47 -24.62 17.68
N LEU A 502 -0.96 -23.82 16.74
CA LEU A 502 -1.72 -22.76 16.08
C LEU A 502 -2.88 -23.34 15.26
N ARG A 503 -2.65 -24.40 14.47
CA ARG A 503 -3.66 -25.03 13.61
C ARG A 503 -4.76 -25.75 14.39
N TYR A 504 -4.38 -26.66 15.27
CA TYR A 504 -5.34 -27.54 15.95
C TYR A 504 -5.82 -27.01 17.30
N GLY A 505 -5.11 -26.05 17.90
CA GLY A 505 -5.52 -25.34 19.10
C GLY A 505 -6.21 -24.02 18.76
N VAL A 506 -5.40 -22.98 18.52
CA VAL A 506 -5.87 -21.59 18.45
C VAL A 506 -6.86 -21.36 17.31
N LEU A 507 -6.53 -21.74 16.08
CA LEU A 507 -7.43 -21.57 14.92
C LEU A 507 -8.73 -22.34 15.09
N THR A 508 -8.69 -23.55 15.65
CA THR A 508 -9.90 -24.34 15.88
C THR A 508 -10.81 -23.67 16.90
N GLN A 509 -10.25 -23.09 17.97
CA GLN A 509 -11.01 -22.33 18.96
C GLN A 509 -11.60 -21.04 18.35
N LEU A 510 -10.79 -20.24 17.65
CA LEU A 510 -11.25 -19.00 17.02
C LEU A 510 -12.37 -19.24 16.00
N ASN A 511 -12.29 -20.31 15.21
CA ASN A 511 -13.35 -20.68 14.27
C ASN A 511 -14.66 -21.11 14.98
N LYS A 512 -14.56 -21.79 16.14
CA LYS A 512 -15.73 -22.10 16.98
C LYS A 512 -16.36 -20.83 17.56
N GLU A 513 -15.55 -19.89 18.01
CA GLU A 513 -16.04 -18.59 18.51
C GLU A 513 -16.69 -17.78 17.39
N LEU A 514 -16.09 -17.74 16.20
CA LEU A 514 -16.64 -17.06 15.03
C LEU A 514 -18.00 -17.64 14.62
N THR A 515 -18.13 -18.96 14.55
CA THR A 515 -19.39 -19.63 14.22
C THR A 515 -20.47 -19.40 15.27
N ALA A 516 -20.13 -19.44 16.56
CA ALA A 516 -21.06 -19.15 17.63
C ALA A 516 -21.54 -17.68 17.60
N GLU A 517 -20.65 -16.73 17.32
CA GLU A 517 -21.01 -15.32 17.26
C GLU A 517 -21.84 -14.99 16.00
N ASN A 518 -21.56 -15.64 14.87
CA ASN A 518 -22.40 -15.54 13.67
C ASN A 518 -23.82 -16.03 13.95
N GLN A 519 -23.98 -17.13 14.68
CA GLN A 519 -25.29 -17.65 15.04
C GLN A 519 -26.06 -16.67 15.94
N LYS A 520 -25.39 -16.03 16.90
CA LYS A 520 -26.01 -14.99 17.74
C LYS A 520 -26.47 -13.78 16.93
N LEU A 521 -25.67 -13.33 15.95
CA LEU A 521 -26.06 -12.22 15.08
C LEU A 521 -27.30 -12.60 14.25
N LEU A 522 -27.32 -13.81 13.69
CA LEU A 522 -28.50 -14.32 12.97
C LEU A 522 -29.74 -14.35 13.87
N ASP A 523 -29.60 -14.78 15.12
CA ASP A 523 -30.72 -14.81 16.08
C ASP A 523 -31.19 -13.39 16.47
N LEU A 524 -30.28 -12.43 16.62
CA LEU A 524 -30.59 -11.01 16.87
C LEU A 524 -31.34 -10.35 15.70
N GLN A 525 -31.03 -10.78 14.46
CA GLN A 525 -31.60 -10.23 13.23
C GLN A 525 -32.92 -10.90 12.79
N LYS A 526 -33.37 -11.97 13.47
CA LYS A 526 -34.58 -12.72 13.08
C LYS A 526 -35.85 -11.87 13.05
N ASP A 527 -36.06 -11.09 14.10
CA ASP A 527 -37.29 -10.30 14.26
C ASP A 527 -37.19 -8.96 13.54
N ARG A 528 -35.98 -8.39 13.52
CA ARG A 528 -35.68 -7.11 12.89
C ARG A 528 -34.22 -7.07 12.51
N LYS A 529 -33.92 -6.71 11.26
CA LYS A 529 -32.56 -6.50 10.76
C LYS A 529 -32.35 -5.01 10.51
N MET A 530 -31.44 -4.38 11.25
CA MET A 530 -31.12 -2.95 11.06
C MET A 530 -29.85 -2.73 10.25
N LEU A 531 -28.87 -3.63 10.37
CA LEU A 531 -27.60 -3.52 9.68
C LEU A 531 -27.45 -4.66 8.68
N LYS A 532 -27.10 -4.30 7.44
CA LYS A 532 -26.63 -5.24 6.43
C LYS A 532 -25.12 -5.44 6.64
N GLU A 533 -24.70 -6.71 6.72
CA GLU A 533 -23.32 -7.12 6.98
C GLU A 533 -22.68 -7.87 5.81
N GLU A 534 -23.47 -8.20 4.78
CA GLU A 534 -23.04 -8.94 3.61
C GLU A 534 -23.17 -8.09 2.33
N VAL A 535 -22.14 -8.11 1.49
CA VAL A 535 -22.16 -7.59 0.13
C VAL A 535 -22.77 -8.65 -0.79
N ASP A 536 -23.82 -8.28 -1.50
CA ASP A 536 -24.53 -9.12 -2.47
C ASP A 536 -24.39 -8.63 -3.91
N ALA A 537 -25.08 -9.30 -4.83
CA ALA A 537 -25.05 -8.95 -6.25
C ALA A 537 -25.74 -7.60 -6.55
N GLU A 538 -26.69 -7.17 -5.73
CA GLU A 538 -27.38 -5.89 -5.89
C GLU A 538 -26.45 -4.74 -5.51
N ASP A 539 -25.66 -4.88 -4.43
CA ASP A 539 -24.66 -3.88 -4.04
C ASP A 539 -23.66 -3.63 -5.15
N VAL A 540 -23.14 -4.71 -5.75
CA VAL A 540 -22.22 -4.63 -6.89
C VAL A 540 -22.89 -3.98 -8.10
N ALA A 541 -24.13 -4.37 -8.41
CA ALA A 541 -24.87 -3.80 -9.54
C ALA A 541 -25.15 -2.31 -9.36
N GLU A 542 -25.37 -1.84 -8.12
CA GLU A 542 -25.53 -0.42 -7.81
C GLU A 542 -24.24 0.38 -8.01
N VAL A 543 -23.08 -0.17 -7.65
CA VAL A 543 -21.78 0.46 -7.95
C VAL A 543 -21.59 0.57 -9.47
N VAL A 544 -21.82 -0.53 -10.21
CA VAL A 544 -21.74 -0.52 -11.68
C VAL A 544 -22.73 0.49 -12.28
N ALA A 545 -23.94 0.61 -11.71
CA ALA A 545 -24.94 1.58 -12.15
C ALA A 545 -24.45 3.02 -11.99
N LYS A 546 -23.78 3.34 -10.87
CA LYS A 546 -23.18 4.66 -10.66
C LYS A 546 -22.06 4.96 -11.67
N TRP A 547 -21.20 3.98 -11.95
CA TRP A 547 -20.08 4.16 -12.88
C TRP A 547 -20.52 4.29 -14.34
N THR A 548 -21.54 3.53 -14.75
CA THR A 548 -21.95 3.40 -16.16
C THR A 548 -23.21 4.18 -16.52
N GLY A 549 -23.98 4.64 -15.52
CA GLY A 549 -25.30 5.24 -15.71
C GLY A 549 -26.40 4.25 -16.12
N ILE A 550 -26.11 2.95 -16.17
CA ILE A 550 -27.08 1.91 -16.54
C ILE A 550 -27.92 1.56 -15.30
N PRO A 551 -29.27 1.56 -15.37
CA PRO A 551 -30.10 1.21 -14.21
C PRO A 551 -29.88 -0.24 -13.73
N VAL A 552 -29.86 -0.46 -12.41
CA VAL A 552 -29.73 -1.78 -11.76
C VAL A 552 -30.76 -2.77 -12.28
N SER A 553 -32.02 -2.34 -12.43
CA SER A 553 -33.11 -3.16 -12.96
C SER A 553 -32.81 -3.71 -14.36
N LYS A 554 -32.07 -2.96 -15.19
CA LYS A 554 -31.62 -3.43 -16.51
C LYS A 554 -30.42 -4.37 -16.42
N MET A 555 -29.62 -4.34 -15.36
CA MET A 555 -28.47 -5.25 -15.18
C MET A 555 -28.89 -6.58 -14.57
N MET A 556 -29.70 -6.54 -13.52
CA MET A 556 -30.18 -7.69 -12.75
C MET A 556 -31.14 -8.59 -13.54
N GLU A 557 -31.75 -8.08 -14.61
CA GLU A 557 -32.55 -8.91 -15.50
C GLU A 557 -31.66 -9.95 -16.20
N GLY A 558 -31.94 -11.24 -15.92
CA GLY A 558 -31.19 -12.37 -16.44
C GLY A 558 -31.13 -12.37 -17.97
N GLU A 559 -30.01 -12.84 -18.52
CA GLU A 559 -29.77 -12.83 -19.96
C GLU A 559 -30.86 -13.58 -20.75
N ILE A 560 -31.36 -14.69 -20.19
CA ILE A 560 -32.47 -15.45 -20.77
C ILE A 560 -33.73 -14.59 -20.88
N GLN A 561 -34.10 -13.83 -19.83
CA GLN A 561 -35.29 -12.97 -19.87
C GLN A 561 -35.12 -11.82 -20.88
N LYS A 562 -33.93 -11.23 -20.98
CA LYS A 562 -33.62 -10.21 -21.99
C LYS A 562 -33.79 -10.74 -23.41
N LEU A 563 -33.30 -11.96 -23.66
CA LEU A 563 -33.38 -12.61 -24.96
C LEU A 563 -34.81 -13.05 -25.32
N LEU A 564 -35.60 -13.47 -24.34
CA LEU A 564 -37.02 -13.79 -24.54
C LEU A 564 -37.82 -12.54 -24.91
N LYS A 565 -37.59 -11.42 -24.21
CA LYS A 565 -38.27 -10.13 -24.46
C LYS A 565 -37.61 -9.26 -25.55
N MET A 566 -36.63 -9.79 -26.27
CA MET A 566 -35.82 -9.00 -27.22
C MET A 566 -36.67 -8.42 -28.35
N GLU A 567 -37.63 -9.18 -28.88
CA GLU A 567 -38.52 -8.73 -29.95
C GLU A 567 -39.41 -7.59 -29.47
N GLU A 568 -40.05 -7.72 -28.31
CA GLU A 568 -40.90 -6.69 -27.71
C GLU A 568 -40.13 -5.37 -27.51
N ARG A 569 -38.88 -5.46 -27.04
CA ARG A 569 -38.01 -4.29 -26.83
C ARG A 569 -37.62 -3.59 -28.12
N LEU A 570 -37.30 -4.35 -29.16
CA LEU A 570 -36.98 -3.79 -30.46
C LEU A 570 -38.22 -3.12 -31.09
N LYS A 571 -39.40 -3.74 -30.96
CA LYS A 571 -40.68 -3.18 -31.42
C LYS A 571 -41.05 -1.86 -30.75
N ALA A 572 -40.61 -1.63 -29.51
CA ALA A 572 -40.85 -0.36 -28.82
C ALA A 572 -40.15 0.84 -29.49
N ARG A 573 -39.11 0.61 -30.30
CA ARG A 573 -38.37 1.66 -31.03
C ARG A 573 -38.43 1.55 -32.54
N VAL A 574 -38.68 0.35 -33.07
CA VAL A 574 -38.69 0.05 -34.50
C VAL A 574 -40.11 -0.34 -34.89
N VAL A 575 -40.76 0.53 -35.65
CA VAL A 575 -42.17 0.39 -36.03
C VAL A 575 -42.28 -0.35 -37.38
N GLY A 576 -43.16 -1.36 -37.47
CA GLY A 576 -43.52 -2.00 -38.74
C GLY A 576 -42.52 -3.02 -39.31
N GLN A 577 -41.38 -3.26 -38.65
CA GLN A 577 -40.33 -4.17 -39.12
C GLN A 577 -40.31 -5.54 -38.41
N ASP A 578 -41.49 -6.11 -38.14
CA ASP A 578 -41.64 -7.31 -37.31
C ASP A 578 -40.80 -8.49 -37.80
N GLN A 579 -40.75 -8.73 -39.12
CA GLN A 579 -40.02 -9.84 -39.71
C GLN A 579 -38.50 -9.68 -39.55
N ALA A 580 -37.97 -8.45 -39.72
CA ALA A 580 -36.56 -8.16 -39.52
C ALA A 580 -36.18 -8.29 -38.04
N ILE A 581 -37.00 -7.75 -37.14
CA ILE A 581 -36.83 -7.86 -35.69
C ILE A 581 -36.77 -9.34 -35.28
N GLN A 582 -37.73 -10.15 -35.73
CA GLN A 582 -37.77 -11.58 -35.41
C GLN A 582 -36.54 -12.33 -35.95
N ALA A 583 -36.11 -12.04 -37.18
CA ALA A 583 -34.93 -12.65 -37.79
C ALA A 583 -33.64 -12.34 -36.99
N VAL A 584 -33.47 -11.08 -36.58
CA VAL A 584 -32.33 -10.63 -35.76
C VAL A 584 -32.38 -11.27 -34.37
N SER A 585 -33.53 -11.22 -33.69
CA SER A 585 -33.71 -11.82 -32.36
C SER A 585 -33.46 -13.32 -32.36
N ASN A 586 -33.91 -14.05 -33.39
CA ASN A 586 -33.65 -15.49 -33.53
C ASN A 586 -32.18 -15.83 -33.77
N ALA A 587 -31.46 -15.03 -34.57
CA ALA A 587 -30.03 -15.22 -34.77
C ALA A 587 -29.24 -14.97 -33.48
N VAL A 588 -29.54 -13.88 -32.76
CA VAL A 588 -28.88 -13.56 -31.48
C VAL A 588 -29.18 -14.62 -30.41
N ARG A 589 -30.42 -15.13 -30.32
CA ARG A 589 -30.76 -16.25 -29.43
C ARG A 589 -29.99 -17.53 -29.77
N ARG A 590 -29.87 -17.89 -31.05
CA ARG A 590 -29.09 -19.07 -31.48
C ARG A 590 -27.61 -18.94 -31.13
N ALA A 591 -27.02 -17.77 -31.34
CA ALA A 591 -25.64 -17.48 -30.99
C ALA A 591 -25.41 -17.62 -29.47
N ARG A 592 -26.28 -17.03 -28.66
CA ARG A 592 -26.17 -17.09 -27.18
C ARG A 592 -26.48 -18.46 -26.59
N ALA A 593 -27.26 -19.29 -27.28
CA ALA A 593 -27.49 -20.68 -26.91
C ALA A 593 -26.31 -21.62 -27.26
N GLY A 594 -25.21 -21.10 -27.83
CA GLY A 594 -24.05 -21.91 -28.22
C GLY A 594 -24.31 -22.83 -29.42
N LEU A 595 -25.37 -22.57 -30.19
CA LEU A 595 -25.76 -23.36 -31.36
C LEU A 595 -25.06 -22.89 -32.66
N GLN A 596 -24.13 -21.93 -32.56
CA GLN A 596 -23.31 -21.40 -33.67
C GLN A 596 -21.82 -21.66 -33.44
N ASP A 597 -21.05 -21.60 -34.53
CA ASP A 597 -19.59 -21.66 -34.51
C ASP A 597 -18.98 -20.47 -33.72
N PRO A 598 -18.17 -20.73 -32.67
CA PRO A 598 -17.54 -19.69 -31.85
C PRO A 598 -16.62 -18.74 -32.63
N ASN A 599 -16.10 -19.17 -33.79
CA ASN A 599 -15.19 -18.36 -34.62
C ASN A 599 -15.94 -17.42 -35.60
N ARG A 600 -17.29 -17.35 -35.52
CA ARG A 600 -18.11 -16.50 -36.37
C ARG A 600 -18.79 -15.40 -35.54
N PRO A 601 -19.07 -14.23 -36.14
CA PRO A 601 -19.80 -13.17 -35.44
C PRO A 601 -21.21 -13.63 -35.02
N ILE A 602 -21.72 -13.08 -33.92
CA ILE A 602 -23.04 -13.37 -33.31
C ILE A 602 -24.18 -13.36 -34.33
N GLY A 603 -24.09 -12.50 -35.35
CA GLY A 603 -24.99 -12.49 -36.48
C GLY A 603 -24.41 -11.69 -37.63
N SER A 604 -24.68 -12.13 -38.86
CA SER A 604 -24.41 -11.38 -40.07
C SER A 604 -25.74 -11.23 -40.80
N PHE A 605 -26.12 -9.98 -41.06
CA PHE A 605 -27.42 -9.64 -41.63
C PHE A 605 -27.22 -8.73 -42.84
N ILE A 606 -28.06 -8.91 -43.86
CA ILE A 606 -28.20 -7.98 -44.97
C ILE A 606 -29.63 -7.46 -44.90
N PHE A 607 -29.80 -6.19 -44.54
CA PHE A 607 -31.11 -5.56 -44.51
C PHE A 607 -31.47 -5.08 -45.91
N LEU A 608 -32.58 -5.60 -46.44
CA LEU A 608 -33.07 -5.33 -47.78
C LEU A 608 -34.43 -4.64 -47.65
N GLY A 609 -34.49 -3.37 -48.04
CA GLY A 609 -35.70 -2.57 -47.95
C GLY A 609 -35.50 -1.18 -48.55
N PRO A 610 -36.58 -0.40 -48.71
CA PRO A 610 -36.49 0.98 -49.15
C PRO A 610 -35.66 1.83 -48.19
N THR A 611 -35.11 2.94 -48.65
CA THR A 611 -34.34 3.85 -47.80
C THR A 611 -35.27 4.61 -46.85
N GLY A 612 -34.90 4.70 -45.57
CA GLY A 612 -35.65 5.46 -44.56
C GLY A 612 -36.72 4.67 -43.79
N VAL A 613 -36.75 3.34 -43.93
CA VAL A 613 -37.63 2.43 -43.16
C VAL A 613 -36.87 1.49 -42.23
#